data_AF-A0A6C1Y4T1-F1
#
_entry.id   AF-A0A6C1Y4T1-F1
#
_cell.length_a   1.000
_cell.length_b   1.000
_cell.length_c   1.000
_cell.angle_alpha   90.00
_cell.angle_beta   90.00
_cell.angle_gamma   90.00
#
_symmetry.space_group_name_H-M   'P 1'
#
loop_
_entity.id
_entity.type
_entity.pdbx_description
1 polymer ?
#
loop_
_entity_poly.entity_id
_entity_poly.type
_entity_poly.pdbx_seq_one_letter_code
_entity_poly.pdbx_strand_id
1 'polypeptide(L)'
;MINLYQLLNIPPTATDEQILEALHHQPLEPKLTKAVHAWLLDPVVRERYNARLYTQEPDFFEQITPLCLYRPDHACLLGVLFLPIACYLHAFNWQALGNKEKAKQNHYVAIGFLFFILITLLIKIYLGIQIPTAFGLIWVFVWYYLLGKEQVIFIKDELDRQYQPKNIYLMIAITIVAFILWQIGNYIA
;
A
#
# COMPACT_ATOMS: atom_id res chain seq x y z
N MET A 1 -16.90 -23.53 7.10
CA MET A 1 -18.15 -22.73 7.09
C MET A 1 -18.61 -22.68 5.64
N ILE A 2 -19.91 -22.70 5.32
CA ILE A 2 -20.33 -22.68 3.90
C ILE A 2 -20.21 -21.24 3.39
N ASN A 3 -19.49 -21.04 2.29
CA ASN A 3 -19.39 -19.76 1.59
C ASN A 3 -20.63 -19.54 0.70
N LEU A 4 -21.62 -18.83 1.22
CA LEU A 4 -22.89 -18.59 0.51
C LEU A 4 -22.73 -17.64 -0.68
N TYR A 5 -21.72 -16.76 -0.64
CA TYR A 5 -21.42 -15.84 -1.73
C TYR A 5 -20.90 -16.57 -2.97
N GLN A 6 -20.02 -17.57 -2.79
CA GLN A 6 -19.57 -18.42 -3.89
C GLN A 6 -20.70 -19.27 -4.48
N LEU A 7 -21.58 -19.82 -3.64
CA LEU A 7 -22.72 -20.63 -4.09
C LEU A 7 -23.72 -19.83 -4.93
N LEU A 8 -23.92 -18.55 -4.58
CA LEU A 8 -24.77 -17.62 -5.32
C LEU A 8 -24.02 -16.89 -6.45
N ASN A 9 -22.71 -17.11 -6.58
CA ASN A 9 -21.84 -16.41 -7.52
C ASN A 9 -21.93 -14.86 -7.44
N ILE A 10 -21.96 -14.34 -6.21
CA ILE A 10 -22.05 -12.89 -5.92
C ILE A 10 -20.86 -12.41 -5.08
N PRO A 11 -20.47 -11.13 -5.20
CA PRO A 11 -19.44 -10.57 -4.33
C PRO A 11 -19.98 -10.34 -2.90
N PRO A 12 -19.14 -10.42 -1.86
CA PRO A 12 -19.53 -10.10 -0.48
C PRO A 12 -20.04 -8.67 -0.24
N THR A 13 -19.82 -7.75 -1.18
CA THR A 13 -20.39 -6.38 -1.22
C THR A 13 -21.80 -6.32 -1.80
N ALA A 14 -22.37 -7.43 -2.28
CA ALA A 14 -23.69 -7.44 -2.89
C ALA A 14 -24.76 -6.84 -1.97
N THR A 15 -25.63 -6.00 -2.51
CA THR A 15 -26.77 -5.45 -1.77
C THR A 15 -27.80 -6.54 -1.49
N ASP A 16 -28.69 -6.29 -0.54
CA ASP A 16 -29.77 -7.22 -0.20
C ASP A 16 -30.66 -7.52 -1.43
N GLU A 17 -30.87 -6.52 -2.29
CA GLU A 17 -31.56 -6.67 -3.58
C GLU A 17 -30.80 -7.61 -4.53
N GLN A 18 -29.49 -7.44 -4.69
CA GLN A 18 -28.66 -8.29 -5.53
C GLN A 18 -28.59 -9.74 -5.02
N ILE A 19 -28.60 -9.94 -3.70
CA ILE A 19 -28.64 -11.26 -3.07
C ILE A 19 -29.99 -11.95 -3.38
N LEU A 20 -31.10 -11.23 -3.25
CA LEU A 20 -32.43 -11.75 -3.55
C LEU A 20 -32.60 -12.07 -5.04
N GLU A 21 -32.08 -11.21 -5.91
CA GLU A 21 -32.06 -11.42 -7.36
C GLU A 21 -31.25 -12.68 -7.72
N ALA A 22 -30.05 -12.83 -7.17
CA ALA A 22 -29.22 -14.02 -7.39
C ALA A 22 -29.90 -15.30 -6.90
N LEU A 23 -30.58 -15.25 -5.75
CA LEU A 23 -31.34 -16.38 -5.21
C LEU A 23 -32.55 -16.75 -6.06
N HIS A 24 -33.18 -15.77 -6.71
CA HIS A 24 -34.28 -16.00 -7.65
C HIS A 24 -33.78 -16.65 -8.96
N HIS A 25 -32.64 -16.20 -9.47
CA HIS A 25 -32.04 -16.77 -10.69
C HIS A 25 -31.45 -18.16 -10.48
N GLN A 26 -30.87 -18.42 -9.30
CA GLN A 26 -30.26 -19.69 -8.95
C GLN A 26 -30.81 -20.20 -7.61
N PRO A 27 -31.99 -20.85 -7.62
CA PRO A 27 -32.57 -21.38 -6.41
C PRO A 27 -31.68 -22.48 -5.82
N LEU A 28 -31.30 -22.30 -4.55
CA LEU A 28 -30.52 -23.28 -3.79
C LEU A 28 -31.45 -24.26 -3.06
N GLU A 29 -30.86 -25.34 -2.53
CA GLU A 29 -31.59 -26.27 -1.67
C GLU A 29 -32.30 -25.55 -0.50
N PRO A 30 -33.47 -26.03 -0.04
CA PRO A 30 -34.27 -25.33 0.97
C PRO A 30 -33.51 -24.94 2.25
N LYS A 31 -32.56 -25.78 2.65
CA LYS A 31 -31.68 -25.52 3.82
C LYS A 31 -30.74 -24.34 3.60
N LEU A 32 -30.18 -24.22 2.39
CA LEU A 32 -29.26 -23.14 2.01
C LEU A 32 -30.02 -21.83 1.77
N THR A 33 -31.19 -21.89 1.13
CA THR A 33 -32.09 -20.74 0.96
C THR A 33 -32.44 -20.12 2.31
N LYS A 34 -32.80 -20.95 3.30
CA LYS A 34 -33.04 -20.49 4.68
C LYS A 34 -31.79 -19.85 5.31
N ALA A 35 -30.60 -20.40 5.04
CA ALA A 35 -29.35 -19.85 5.54
C ALA A 35 -29.03 -18.49 4.89
N VAL A 36 -29.30 -18.29 3.60
CA VAL A 36 -29.15 -17.01 2.91
C VAL A 36 -30.06 -15.96 3.55
N HIS A 37 -31.34 -16.25 3.76
CA HIS A 37 -32.26 -15.31 4.42
C HIS A 37 -31.85 -15.01 5.86
N ALA A 38 -31.37 -15.99 6.61
CA ALA A 38 -31.01 -15.81 8.02
C ALA A 38 -29.64 -15.17 8.24
N TRP A 39 -28.68 -15.36 7.32
CA TRP A 39 -27.29 -14.95 7.50
C TRP A 39 -26.85 -13.82 6.58
N LEU A 40 -27.37 -13.73 5.35
CA LEU A 40 -26.96 -12.69 4.39
C LEU A 40 -27.92 -11.50 4.34
N LEU A 41 -29.21 -11.67 4.66
CA LEU A 41 -30.20 -10.59 4.62
C LEU A 41 -30.47 -9.94 6.00
N ASP A 42 -29.85 -10.45 7.07
CA ASP A 42 -29.83 -9.80 8.37
C ASP A 42 -28.47 -9.08 8.54
N PRO A 43 -28.42 -7.73 8.62
CA PRO A 43 -27.16 -6.98 8.69
C PRO A 43 -26.26 -7.37 9.87
N VAL A 44 -26.86 -7.64 11.04
CA VAL A 44 -26.11 -7.96 12.27
C VAL A 44 -25.52 -9.37 12.18
N VAL A 45 -26.28 -10.30 11.61
CA VAL A 45 -25.80 -11.67 11.41
C VAL A 45 -24.78 -11.73 10.27
N ARG A 46 -24.99 -10.96 9.20
CA ARG A 46 -24.09 -10.87 8.05
C ARG A 46 -22.71 -10.38 8.44
N GLU A 47 -22.61 -9.39 9.32
CA GLU A 47 -21.33 -8.90 9.82
C GLU A 47 -20.53 -10.01 10.55
N ARG A 48 -21.19 -10.74 11.45
CA ARG A 48 -20.56 -11.86 12.19
C ARG A 48 -20.22 -13.03 11.27
N TYR A 49 -21.07 -13.29 10.28
CA TYR A 49 -20.85 -14.29 9.25
C TYR A 49 -19.60 -13.93 8.42
N ASN A 50 -19.50 -12.69 7.95
CA ASN A 50 -18.35 -12.18 7.20
C ASN A 50 -17.06 -12.24 8.01
N ALA A 51 -17.07 -11.85 9.28
CA ALA A 51 -15.88 -11.91 10.15
C ALA A 51 -15.34 -13.35 10.31
N ARG A 52 -16.25 -14.33 10.46
CA ARG A 52 -15.87 -15.75 10.54
C ARG A 52 -15.38 -16.29 9.20
N LEU A 53 -16.03 -15.91 8.10
CA LEU A 53 -15.63 -16.34 6.77
C LEU A 53 -14.27 -15.75 6.39
N TYR A 54 -14.01 -14.49 6.72
CA TYR A 54 -12.70 -13.84 6.55
C TYR A 54 -11.56 -14.56 7.27
N THR A 55 -11.83 -15.11 8.47
CA THR A 55 -10.82 -15.87 9.23
C THR A 55 -10.50 -17.22 8.58
N GLN A 56 -11.45 -17.81 7.84
CA GLN A 56 -11.29 -19.12 7.19
C GLN A 56 -10.77 -19.02 5.76
N GLU A 57 -11.25 -18.01 5.02
CA GLU A 57 -10.99 -17.78 3.60
C GLU A 57 -10.61 -16.30 3.38
N PRO A 58 -9.45 -15.84 3.89
CA PRO A 58 -9.03 -14.44 3.75
C PRO A 58 -8.92 -14.03 2.27
N ASP A 59 -8.38 -14.90 1.42
CA ASP A 59 -8.20 -14.70 -0.02
C ASP A 59 -9.51 -14.34 -0.75
N PHE A 60 -10.66 -14.84 -0.26
CA PHE A 60 -11.97 -14.55 -0.85
C PHE A 60 -12.41 -13.09 -0.61
N PHE A 61 -11.97 -12.48 0.49
CA PHE A 61 -12.27 -11.09 0.83
C PHE A 61 -11.18 -10.11 0.41
N GLU A 62 -9.97 -10.59 0.10
CA GLU A 62 -8.89 -9.76 -0.43
C GLU A 62 -9.28 -9.06 -1.75
N GLN A 63 -10.27 -9.56 -2.49
CA GLN A 63 -10.80 -8.92 -3.69
C GLN A 63 -11.71 -7.71 -3.43
N ILE A 64 -11.98 -7.36 -2.16
CA ILE A 64 -13.10 -6.49 -1.77
C ILE A 64 -12.66 -5.30 -0.91
N THR A 65 -11.50 -5.39 -0.27
CA THR A 65 -10.91 -4.23 0.39
C THR A 65 -10.41 -3.24 -0.66
N PRO A 66 -10.81 -1.95 -0.60
CA PRO A 66 -10.35 -0.97 -1.56
C PRO A 66 -8.82 -0.91 -1.48
N LEU A 67 -8.17 -1.15 -2.61
CA LEU A 67 -6.72 -1.11 -2.73
C LEU A 67 -6.22 0.25 -2.24
N CYS A 68 -5.44 0.24 -1.17
CA CYS A 68 -5.18 1.43 -0.35
C CYS A 68 -3.71 1.81 -0.47
N LEU A 69 -3.39 2.65 -1.46
CA LEU A 69 -2.01 2.95 -1.89
C LEU A 69 -1.62 4.39 -1.57
N TYR A 70 -0.35 4.59 -1.25
CA TYR A 70 0.27 5.92 -1.33
C TYR A 70 0.40 6.32 -2.79
N ARG A 71 0.15 7.59 -3.12
CA ARG A 71 0.28 8.05 -4.52
C ARG A 71 1.76 7.94 -4.94
N PRO A 72 2.10 7.08 -5.92
CA PRO A 72 3.49 6.78 -6.27
C PRO A 72 4.20 8.02 -6.85
N ASP A 73 3.49 8.84 -7.61
CA ASP A 73 3.98 10.10 -8.19
C ASP A 73 4.49 11.05 -7.10
N HIS A 74 3.73 11.18 -6.00
CA HIS A 74 4.09 12.03 -4.88
C HIS A 74 5.16 11.38 -3.99
N ALA A 75 5.17 10.04 -3.87
CA ALA A 75 6.23 9.31 -3.18
C ALA A 75 7.59 9.50 -3.90
N CYS A 76 7.60 9.60 -5.23
CA CYS A 76 8.81 9.94 -5.97
C CYS A 76 9.31 11.36 -5.64
N LEU A 77 8.42 12.34 -5.45
CA LEU A 77 8.81 13.70 -5.00
C LEU A 77 9.45 13.69 -3.61
N LEU A 78 8.91 12.87 -2.69
CA LEU A 78 9.55 12.62 -1.39
C LEU A 78 10.96 12.05 -1.55
N GLY A 79 11.23 11.30 -2.62
CA GLY A 79 12.53 10.70 -2.88
C GLY A 79 13.63 11.74 -3.11
N VAL A 80 13.29 12.87 -3.74
CA VAL A 80 14.20 14.00 -3.94
C VAL A 80 14.65 14.60 -2.60
N LEU A 81 13.74 14.67 -1.62
CA LEU A 81 14.03 15.21 -0.30
C LEU A 81 14.70 14.18 0.61
N PHE A 82 14.19 12.95 0.59
CA PHE A 82 14.64 11.86 1.43
C PHE A 82 14.32 10.50 0.82
N LEU A 83 15.27 9.97 0.05
CA LEU A 83 15.16 8.72 -0.70
C LEU A 83 14.66 7.52 0.13
N PRO A 84 15.09 7.28 1.39
CA PRO A 84 14.59 6.15 2.17
C PRO A 84 13.07 6.12 2.32
N ILE A 85 12.43 7.28 2.53
CA ILE A 85 10.96 7.35 2.68
C ILE A 85 10.28 6.96 1.37
N ALA A 86 10.76 7.47 0.23
CA ALA A 86 10.19 7.11 -1.08
C ALA A 86 10.27 5.61 -1.35
N CYS A 87 11.44 5.01 -1.16
CA CYS A 87 11.64 3.57 -1.29
C CYS A 87 10.70 2.78 -0.36
N TYR A 88 10.55 3.22 0.90
CA TYR A 88 9.69 2.55 1.87
C TYR A 88 8.20 2.65 1.50
N LEU A 89 7.73 3.80 1.00
CA LEU A 89 6.36 3.96 0.50
C LEU A 89 6.10 3.10 -0.75
N HIS A 90 7.06 3.02 -1.68
CA HIS A 90 6.97 2.12 -2.83
C HIS A 90 6.93 0.65 -2.41
N ALA A 91 7.67 0.28 -1.36
CA ALA A 91 7.63 -1.07 -0.80
C ALA A 91 6.23 -1.42 -0.26
N PHE A 92 5.61 -0.54 0.52
CA PHE A 92 4.25 -0.76 1.02
C PHE A 92 3.21 -0.85 -0.10
N ASN A 93 3.34 -0.02 -1.11
CA ASN A 93 2.46 -0.07 -2.27
C ASN A 93 2.59 -1.42 -2.99
N TRP A 94 3.81 -1.91 -3.24
CA TRP A 94 4.01 -3.22 -3.86
C TRP A 94 3.50 -4.37 -3.00
N GLN A 95 3.63 -4.25 -1.68
CA GLN A 95 3.08 -5.24 -0.75
C GLN A 95 1.55 -5.26 -0.81
N ALA A 96 0.90 -4.09 -0.84
CA ALA A 96 -0.56 -3.97 -1.00
C ALA A 96 -1.05 -4.48 -2.36
N LEU A 97 -0.20 -4.41 -3.39
CA LEU A 97 -0.44 -5.00 -4.72
C LEU A 97 -0.14 -6.51 -4.78
N GLY A 98 0.25 -7.15 -3.68
CA GLY A 98 0.59 -8.57 -3.63
C GLY A 98 1.97 -8.94 -4.20
N ASN A 99 2.73 -7.98 -4.74
CA ASN A 99 4.06 -8.23 -5.30
C ASN A 99 5.15 -8.16 -4.21
N LYS A 100 5.34 -9.28 -3.50
CA LYS A 100 6.31 -9.41 -2.41
C LYS A 100 7.76 -9.19 -2.84
N GLU A 101 8.11 -9.52 -4.08
CA GLU A 101 9.48 -9.36 -4.59
C GLU A 101 9.85 -7.89 -4.75
N LYS A 102 9.04 -7.12 -5.47
CA LYS A 102 9.26 -5.68 -5.67
C LYS A 102 9.17 -4.89 -4.37
N ALA A 103 8.30 -5.33 -3.44
CA ALA A 103 8.23 -4.77 -2.10
C ALA A 103 9.57 -4.95 -1.36
N LYS A 104 10.13 -6.16 -1.39
CA LYS A 104 11.40 -6.50 -0.76
C LYS A 104 12.58 -5.73 -1.37
N GLN A 105 12.63 -5.61 -2.70
CA GLN A 105 13.67 -4.82 -3.39
C GLN A 105 13.67 -3.36 -2.92
N ASN A 106 12.50 -2.70 -2.92
CA ASN A 106 12.38 -1.32 -2.47
C ASN A 106 12.70 -1.15 -0.98
N HIS A 107 12.29 -2.12 -0.15
CA HIS A 107 12.62 -2.13 1.28
C HIS A 107 14.14 -2.23 1.54
N TYR A 108 14.84 -3.07 0.79
CA TYR A 108 16.30 -3.18 0.89
C TYR A 108 17.03 -1.93 0.41
N VAL A 109 16.54 -1.26 -0.64
CA VAL A 109 17.09 0.04 -1.03
C VAL A 109 16.90 1.05 0.10
N ALA A 110 15.71 1.11 0.72
CA ALA A 110 15.45 2.02 1.84
C ALA A 110 16.44 1.79 3.01
N ILE A 111 16.61 0.53 3.44
CA ILE A 111 17.54 0.16 4.51
C ILE A 111 18.99 0.46 4.11
N GLY A 112 19.39 0.09 2.89
CA GLY A 112 20.73 0.35 2.37
C GLY A 112 21.08 1.84 2.40
N PHE A 113 20.13 2.71 2.05
CA PHE A 113 20.32 4.16 2.16
C PHE A 113 20.43 4.67 3.60
N LEU A 114 19.66 4.11 4.53
CA LEU A 114 19.79 4.48 5.94
C LEU A 114 21.18 4.12 6.48
N PHE A 115 21.69 2.93 6.13
CA PHE A 115 23.06 2.55 6.46
C PHE A 115 24.09 3.45 5.79
N PHE A 116 23.90 3.80 4.52
CA PHE A 116 24.78 4.75 3.83
C PHE A 116 24.82 6.11 4.54
N ILE A 117 23.66 6.68 4.88
CA ILE A 117 23.57 7.95 5.63
C ILE A 117 24.32 7.82 6.96
N LEU A 118 24.09 6.74 7.72
CA LEU A 118 24.80 6.50 8.98
C LEU A 118 26.32 6.44 8.78
N ILE A 119 26.81 5.69 7.78
CA ILE A 119 28.24 5.57 7.49
C ILE A 119 28.83 6.94 7.11
N THR A 120 28.17 7.71 6.24
CA THR A 120 28.66 9.06 5.87
C THR A 120 28.72 10.01 7.08
N LEU A 121 27.79 9.89 8.02
CA LEU A 121 27.81 10.63 9.28
C LEU A 121 29.01 10.23 10.14
N LEU A 122 29.27 8.93 10.30
CA LEU A 122 30.43 8.44 11.06
C LEU A 122 31.76 8.87 10.41
N ILE A 123 31.86 8.82 9.08
CA ILE A 123 33.04 9.32 8.34
C ILE A 123 33.28 10.80 8.64
N LYS A 124 32.22 11.63 8.63
CA LYS A 124 32.34 13.05 8.99
C LYS A 124 32.85 13.24 10.42
N ILE A 125 32.31 12.48 11.37
CA ILE A 125 32.65 12.60 12.80
C ILE A 125 34.09 12.15 13.09
N TYR A 126 34.51 10.99 12.58
CA TYR A 126 35.80 10.39 12.94
C TYR A 126 36.94 10.77 12.00
N LEU A 127 36.66 11.05 10.73
CA LEU A 127 37.68 11.35 9.70
C LEU A 127 37.64 12.80 9.23
N GLY A 128 36.62 13.59 9.60
CA GLY A 128 36.45 14.97 9.14
C GLY A 128 36.13 15.11 7.65
N ILE A 129 35.87 14.00 6.95
CA ILE A 129 35.60 13.99 5.50
C ILE A 129 34.10 14.20 5.27
N GLN A 130 33.76 15.24 4.51
CA GLN A 130 32.37 15.50 4.11
C GLN A 130 32.09 14.92 2.72
N ILE A 131 31.15 13.97 2.67
CA ILE A 131 30.65 13.46 1.39
C ILE A 131 29.69 14.50 0.78
N PRO A 132 29.87 14.88 -0.50
CA PRO A 132 29.01 15.87 -1.12
C PRO A 132 27.54 15.41 -1.19
N THR A 133 26.62 16.25 -0.74
CA THR A 133 25.17 15.95 -0.70
C THR A 133 24.59 15.67 -2.10
N ALA A 134 25.20 16.21 -3.15
CA ALA A 134 24.82 15.96 -4.54
C ALA A 134 24.87 14.48 -4.95
N PHE A 135 25.69 13.65 -4.28
CA PHE A 135 25.66 12.20 -4.49
C PHE A 135 24.29 11.59 -4.19
N GLY A 136 23.53 12.17 -3.25
CA GLY A 136 22.17 11.74 -2.95
C GLY A 136 21.23 11.86 -4.16
N LEU A 137 21.38 12.92 -4.97
CA LEU A 137 20.53 13.11 -6.16
C LEU A 137 20.80 12.07 -7.24
N ILE A 138 22.06 11.69 -7.44
CA ILE A 138 22.44 10.60 -8.38
C ILE A 138 21.69 9.33 -7.99
N TRP A 139 21.67 9.02 -6.70
CA TRP A 139 20.99 7.84 -6.19
C TRP A 139 19.46 7.89 -6.34
N VAL A 140 18.85 9.07 -6.21
CA VAL A 140 17.42 9.25 -6.50
C VAL A 140 17.12 8.91 -7.97
N PHE A 141 17.94 9.41 -8.90
CA PHE A 141 17.80 9.08 -10.32
C PHE A 141 17.97 7.58 -10.58
N VAL A 142 19.02 6.97 -10.02
CA VAL A 142 19.28 5.53 -10.18
C VAL A 142 18.10 4.71 -9.67
N TRP A 143 17.62 4.98 -8.45
CA TRP A 143 16.46 4.28 -7.89
C TRP A 143 15.19 4.50 -8.73
N TYR A 144 14.92 5.73 -9.16
CA TYR A 144 13.73 6.05 -9.95
C TYR A 144 13.69 5.24 -11.26
N TYR A 145 14.81 5.18 -11.98
CA TYR A 145 14.86 4.48 -13.25
C TYR A 145 14.85 2.95 -13.12
N LEU A 146 15.39 2.41 -12.03
CA LEU A 146 15.45 0.97 -11.79
C LEU A 146 14.17 0.40 -11.16
N LEU A 147 13.55 1.13 -10.22
CA LEU A 147 12.45 0.61 -9.39
C LEU A 147 11.27 1.59 -9.26
N GLY A 148 11.53 2.88 -9.12
CA GLY A 148 10.50 3.88 -8.80
C GLY A 148 9.46 4.03 -9.91
N LYS A 149 9.90 4.24 -11.15
CA LYS A 149 9.02 4.50 -12.31
C LYS A 149 8.09 3.33 -12.63
N GLU A 150 8.52 2.10 -12.33
CA GLU A 150 7.77 0.89 -12.66
C GLU A 150 6.41 0.87 -11.95
N GLN A 151 6.36 1.28 -10.67
CA GLN A 151 5.12 1.34 -9.92
C GLN A 151 4.19 2.44 -10.43
N VAL A 152 4.74 3.59 -10.85
CA VAL A 152 3.98 4.69 -11.45
C VAL A 152 3.29 4.23 -12.74
N ILE A 153 4.04 3.54 -13.60
CA ILE A 153 3.54 2.99 -14.86
C ILE A 153 2.47 1.92 -14.60
N PHE A 154 2.75 0.96 -13.72
CA PHE A 154 1.80 -0.11 -13.38
C PHE A 154 0.45 0.43 -12.88
N ILE A 155 0.45 1.40 -11.96
CA ILE A 155 -0.80 1.97 -11.42
C ILE A 155 -1.57 2.75 -12.49
N LYS A 156 -0.86 3.39 -13.42
CA LYS A 156 -1.49 4.12 -14.52
C LYS A 156 -2.09 3.18 -15.55
N ASP A 157 -1.37 2.14 -15.93
CA ASP A 157 -1.71 1.30 -17.09
C ASP A 157 -2.67 0.15 -16.70
N GLU A 158 -2.48 -0.47 -15.53
CA GLU A 158 -3.25 -1.66 -15.12
C GLU A 158 -4.45 -1.31 -14.23
N LEU A 159 -4.30 -0.30 -13.37
CA LEU A 159 -5.35 0.05 -12.40
C LEU A 159 -6.18 1.26 -12.84
N ASP A 160 -5.76 2.00 -13.87
CA ASP A 160 -6.36 3.28 -14.27
C ASP A 160 -6.64 4.21 -13.06
N ARG A 161 -5.72 4.19 -12.08
CA ARG A 161 -5.85 4.90 -10.79
C ARG A 161 -7.08 4.54 -9.95
N GLN A 162 -7.71 3.39 -10.17
CA GLN A 162 -8.78 2.84 -9.33
C GLN A 162 -8.21 2.29 -8.01
N TYR A 163 -7.94 3.19 -7.07
CA TYR A 163 -7.49 2.87 -5.72
C TYR A 163 -7.86 4.00 -4.76
N GLN A 164 -7.91 3.71 -3.47
CA GLN A 164 -8.10 4.73 -2.43
C GLN A 164 -6.75 5.34 -2.07
N PRO A 165 -6.50 6.64 -2.34
CA PRO A 165 -5.22 7.26 -2.04
C PRO A 165 -5.04 7.49 -0.55
N LYS A 166 -3.91 7.03 -0.01
CA LYS A 166 -3.46 7.37 1.35
C LYS A 166 -2.89 8.78 1.39
N ASN A 167 -3.15 9.48 2.49
CA ASN A 167 -2.60 10.82 2.73
C ASN A 167 -1.10 10.74 3.02
N ILE A 168 -0.30 11.52 2.28
CA ILE A 168 1.16 11.63 2.46
C ILE A 168 1.64 13.06 2.67
N TYR A 169 0.73 14.04 2.66
CA TYR A 169 1.10 15.45 2.75
C TYR A 169 1.74 15.77 4.10
N LEU A 170 1.36 15.06 5.17
CA LEU A 170 2.01 15.18 6.46
C LEU A 170 3.49 14.75 6.40
N MET A 171 3.79 13.65 5.70
CA MET A 171 5.18 13.20 5.51
C MET A 171 5.99 14.20 4.69
N ILE A 172 5.39 14.78 3.65
CA ILE A 172 6.01 15.85 2.84
C ILE A 172 6.32 17.06 3.73
N ALA A 173 5.35 17.54 4.50
CA ALA A 173 5.53 18.69 5.39
C ALA A 173 6.64 18.44 6.41
N ILE A 174 6.64 17.28 7.09
CA ILE A 174 7.68 16.91 8.06
C ILE A 174 9.06 16.86 7.39
N THR A 175 9.16 16.26 6.19
CA THR A 175 10.45 16.16 5.48
C THR A 175 10.98 17.54 5.09
N ILE A 176 10.12 18.44 4.62
CA ILE A 176 10.50 19.82 4.29
C ILE A 176 10.97 20.58 5.53
N VAL A 177 10.23 20.49 6.64
CA VAL A 177 10.59 21.15 7.90
C VAL A 177 11.94 20.62 8.42
N ALA A 178 12.14 19.31 8.42
CA ALA A 178 13.40 18.70 8.82
C ALA A 178 14.58 19.19 7.96
N PHE A 179 14.39 19.30 6.65
CA PHE A 179 15.40 19.83 5.73
C PHE A 179 15.73 21.30 6.02
N ILE A 180 14.73 22.15 6.27
CA ILE A 180 14.94 23.57 6.62
C ILE A 180 15.71 23.71 7.95
N LEU A 181 15.31 22.97 8.97
CA LEU A 181 15.99 22.98 10.28
C LEU A 181 17.45 22.54 10.17
N TRP A 182 17.72 21.52 9.35
CA TRP A 182 19.08 21.06 9.08
C TRP A 182 19.93 22.13 8.39
N GLN A 183 19.36 22.85 7.41
CA GLN A 183 20.05 23.97 6.77
C GLN A 183 20.38 25.06 7.78
N ILE A 184 19.41 25.50 8.59
CA ILE A 184 19.60 26.54 9.60
C ILE A 184 20.71 26.15 10.59
N GLY A 185 20.74 24.89 11.05
CA GLY A 185 21.79 24.40 11.94
C GLY A 185 23.20 24.48 11.34
N ASN A 186 23.35 24.27 10.03
CA ASN A 186 24.64 24.41 9.35
C ASN A 186 25.06 25.87 9.12
N TYR A 187 24.14 26.84 9.17
CA TYR A 187 24.48 28.27 9.04
C TYR A 187 24.83 28.95 10.37
N ILE A 188 24.42 28.35 11.50
CA ILE A 188 24.60 28.91 12.84
C ILE A 188 25.82 28.29 13.56
N ALA A 189 26.30 27.13 13.12
CA ALA A 189 27.47 26.42 13.64
C ALA A 189 28.74 26.71 12.84
#